data_AF-A0A1I6ARZ9-F1
#
_entry.id   AF-A0A1I6ARZ9-F1
#
_cell.length_a   1.000
_cell.length_b   1.000
_cell.length_c   1.000
_cell.angle_alpha   90.00
_cell.angle_beta   90.00
_cell.angle_gamma   90.00
#
_symmetry.space_group_name_H-M   'P 1'
#
loop_
_entity.id
_entity.type
_entity.pdbx_description
1 polymer ?
#
loop_
_entity_poly.entity_id
_entity_poly.type
_entity_poly.pdbx_seq_one_letter_code
_entity_poly.pdbx_strand_id
1 'polypeptide(L)' 'MRQQVQQKPRLLSDNLPRPSLQARGYLVDEQGREIAITERMIQQACQELEQQWVAPQSLKAV' A
#
# COMPACT_ATOMS: atom_id res chain seq x y z
N MET A 1 4.56 8.29 42.34
CA MET A 1 3.50 8.80 41.46
C MET A 1 3.31 7.83 40.30
N ARG A 2 2.17 7.12 40.24
CA ARG A 2 1.91 6.08 39.22
C ARG A 2 1.09 6.74 38.10
N GLN A 3 1.69 6.94 36.94
CA GLN A 3 0.94 7.42 35.77
C GLN A 3 0.06 6.28 35.28
N GLN A 4 -1.25 6.39 35.52
CA GLN A 4 -2.25 5.50 34.93
C GLN A 4 -2.30 5.81 33.44
N VAL A 5 -1.81 4.89 32.61
CA VAL A 5 -2.04 4.91 31.17
C VAL A 5 -3.52 4.61 30.97
N GLN A 6 -4.33 5.64 30.77
CA GLN A 6 -5.74 5.52 30.43
C GLN A 6 -5.85 4.79 29.08
N GLN A 7 -6.04 3.47 29.13
CA GLN A 7 -6.38 2.70 27.94
C GLN A 7 -7.82 3.04 27.55
N LYS A 8 -7.97 4.04 26.67
CA LYS A 8 -9.24 4.30 26.00
C LYS A 8 -9.57 3.03 25.19
N PRO A 9 -10.73 2.39 25.42
CA PRO A 9 -11.12 1.21 24.64
C PRO A 9 -11.16 1.64 23.18
N ARG A 10 -10.28 1.07 22.35
CA ARG A 10 -10.34 1.26 20.90
C ARG A 10 -11.62 0.57 20.43
N LEU A 11 -12.69 1.34 20.33
CA LEU A 11 -13.93 0.87 19.71
C LEU A 11 -13.57 0.47 18.28
N LEU A 12 -13.78 -0.80 17.95
CA LEU A 12 -13.49 -1.42 16.65
C LEU A 12 -14.18 -0.71 15.46
N SER A 13 -15.05 0.27 15.75
CA SER A 13 -15.75 1.12 14.79
C SER A 13 -14.93 2.31 14.29
N ASP A 14 -13.81 2.68 14.91
CA ASP A 14 -12.87 3.72 14.41
C ASP A 14 -12.02 3.23 13.22
N ASN A 15 -12.17 1.97 12.80
CA ASN A 15 -11.41 1.32 11.73
C ASN A 15 -12.29 0.65 10.66
N LEU A 16 -13.57 1.02 10.54
CA LEU A 16 -14.30 0.69 9.32
C LEU A 16 -13.89 1.67 8.22
N PRO A 17 -13.46 1.18 7.04
CA PRO A 17 -13.14 2.07 5.94
C PRO A 17 -14.42 2.77 5.49
N ARG A 18 -14.56 4.04 5.87
CA ARG A 18 -15.43 4.95 5.11
C ARG A 18 -14.89 4.92 3.68
N PRO A 19 -15.71 4.66 2.65
CA PRO A 19 -15.24 4.57 1.26
C PRO A 19 -14.62 5.89 0.74
N SER A 20 -14.74 6.98 1.50
CA SER A 20 -14.08 8.27 1.28
C SER A 20 -12.70 8.41 1.98
N LEU A 21 -12.10 7.29 2.40
CA LEU A 21 -10.76 7.24 2.99
C LEU A 21 -9.73 7.87 2.05
N GLN A 22 -9.16 8.97 2.52
CA GLN A 22 -7.99 9.67 2.00
C GLN A 22 -7.02 8.69 1.35
N ALA A 23 -6.77 8.87 0.05
CA ALA A 23 -5.76 8.10 -0.65
C ALA A 23 -4.46 8.14 0.15
N ARG A 24 -3.85 6.97 0.39
CA ARG A 24 -2.59 6.86 1.15
C ARG A 24 -1.38 7.40 0.37
N GLY A 25 -1.54 7.66 -0.92
CA GLY A 25 -0.56 8.26 -1.80
C GLY A 25 -1.17 8.58 -3.17
N TYR A 26 -0.43 9.36 -3.96
CA TYR A 26 -0.80 9.80 -5.29
C TYR A 26 0.35 9.55 -6.27
N LEU A 27 0.00 9.29 -7.54
CA LEU A 27 0.90 9.28 -8.68
C LEU A 27 0.75 10.60 -9.43
N VAL A 28 1.84 11.14 -9.93
CA VAL A 28 1.81 12.32 -10.81
C VAL A 28 1.79 11.84 -12.24
N ASP A 29 0.77 12.23 -13.02
CA ASP A 29 0.71 11.91 -14.44
C ASP A 29 1.59 12.84 -15.29
N GLU A 30 1.66 12.57 -16.58
CA GLU A 30 2.49 13.33 -17.53
C GLU A 30 2.08 14.81 -17.64
N GLN A 31 0.85 15.13 -17.25
CA GLN A 31 0.26 16.46 -17.22
C GLN A 31 0.47 17.15 -15.86
N GLY A 32 1.14 16.50 -14.91
CA GLY A 32 1.43 17.01 -13.58
C GLY A 32 0.25 16.90 -12.60
N ARG A 33 -0.78 16.10 -12.90
CA ARG A 33 -1.95 15.93 -12.03
C ARG A 33 -1.72 14.78 -11.06
N GLU A 34 -2.20 14.96 -9.83
CA GLU A 34 -2.16 13.92 -8.81
C GLU A 34 -3.34 12.96 -8.96
N ILE A 35 -3.03 11.69 -9.20
CA ILE A 35 -3.97 10.58 -9.31
C ILE A 35 -3.85 9.71 -8.07
N ALA A 36 -4.97 9.54 -7.34
CA ALA A 36 -5.00 8.69 -6.15
C ALA A 36 -4.62 7.24 -6.47
N ILE A 37 -3.68 6.67 -5.71
CA ILE A 37 -3.33 5.25 -5.84
C ILE A 37 -4.49 4.42 -5.31
N THR A 38 -5.01 3.54 -6.16
CA THR A 38 -6.09 2.61 -5.81
C THR A 38 -5.56 1.19 -5.62
N GLU A 39 -6.28 0.37 -4.85
CA GLU A 39 -5.97 -1.05 -4.68
C GLU A 39 -5.86 -1.79 -6.02
N ARG A 40 -6.74 -1.46 -6.98
CA ARG A 40 -6.71 -2.04 -8.32
C ARG A 40 -5.38 -1.78 -9.04
N MET A 41 -4.84 -0.57 -8.91
CA MET A 41 -3.55 -0.22 -9.53
C MET A 41 -2.41 -1.02 -8.92
N ILE A 42 -2.44 -1.23 -7.59
CA ILE A 42 -1.45 -2.04 -6.89
C ILE A 42 -1.49 -3.48 -7.37
N GLN A 43 -2.69 -4.08 -7.41
CA GLN A 43 -2.86 -5.47 -7.85
C GLN A 43 -2.42 -5.68 -9.30
N GLN A 44 -2.75 -4.74 -10.18
CA GLN A 44 -2.30 -4.79 -11.58
C GLN A 44 -0.77 -4.76 -11.67
N ALA A 45 -0.11 -3.85 -10.94
CA ALA A 45 1.35 -3.76 -10.94
C ALA A 45 2.00 -5.06 -10.42
N CYS A 46 1.46 -5.66 -9.37
CA CYS A 46 1.94 -6.96 -8.86
C CYS A 46 1.81 -8.06 -9.92
N GLN A 47 0.70 -8.10 -10.66
CA GLN A 47 0.48 -9.10 -11.71
C GLN A 47 1.44 -8.93 -12.89
N GLU A 48 1.72 -7.69 -13.30
CA GLU A 48 2.70 -7.39 -14.36
C GLU A 48 4.12 -7.80 -13.93
N LEU A 49 4.49 -7.51 -12.68
CA LEU A 49 5.78 -7.92 -12.12
C LEU A 49 5.95 -9.44 -12.10
N GLU A 50 4.91 -10.18 -11.72
CA GLU A 50 4.94 -11.65 -11.72
C GLU A 50 5.14 -12.21 -13.13
N GLN A 51 4.51 -11.63 -14.16
CA GLN A 51 4.67 -12.06 -15.55
C GLN A 51 6.08 -11.78 -16.10
N GLN A 52 6.69 -10.67 -15.68
CA GLN A 52 8.04 -10.28 -16.09
C GLN A 52 9.13 -10.92 -15.22
N TRP A 53 8.74 -11.67 -14.19
CA TRP A 53 9.69 -12.28 -13.26
C TRP A 53 10.54 -13.31 -13.99
N VAL A 54 11.83 -13.01 -14.14
CA VAL A 54 12.84 -13.95 -14.64
C VAL A 54 13.66 -14.47 -13.48
N ALA A 55 13.83 -15.79 -13.42
CA ALA A 55 14.73 -16.39 -12.44
C ALA A 55 16.15 -15.81 -12.63
N PRO A 56 16.84 -15.41 -11.56
CA PRO A 56 18.21 -14.92 -11.67
C PRO A 56 19.06 -16.00 -12.33
N GLN A 57 19.80 -15.61 -13.37
CA GLN A 57 20.69 -16.55 -14.07
C GLN A 57 21.70 -17.07 -13.05
N SER A 58 21.58 -18.37 -12.73
CA SER A 58 22.59 -19.06 -11.93
C SER A 58 23.94 -18.83 -12.61
N LEU A 59 24.84 -18.13 -11.90
CA LEU A 59 26.24 -18.04 -12.26
C LEU A 59 26.77 -19.49 -12.26
N LYS A 60 26.80 -20.12 -13.43
CA LYS A 60 27.56 -21.35 -13.61
C LYS A 60 29.03 -20.95 -13.42
N ALA A 61 29.54 -21.22 -12.23
CA ALA A 61 30.97 -21.26 -11.98
C ALA A 61 31.55 -22.31 -12.95
N VAL A 62 32.26 -21.82 -13.96
CA VAL A 62 33.18 -22.60 -14.80
C VAL A 62 34.47 -22.82 -14.02
#